data_AF-I0JRF6-F1
#
_entry.id   AF-I0JRF6-F1
#
_cell.length_a   1.000
_cell.length_b   1.000
_cell.length_c   1.000
_cell.angle_alpha   90.00
_cell.angle_beta   90.00
_cell.angle_gamma   90.00
#
_symmetry.space_group_name_H-M   'P 1'
#
loop_
_entity.id
_entity.type
_entity.pdbx_description
1 polymer ?
#
loop_
_entity_poly.entity_id
_entity_poly.type
_entity_poly.pdbx_seq_one_letter_code
_entity_poly.pdbx_strand_id
1 'polypeptide(L)'
;MNTVLEMMHFVEFAILYLLLIAALGVNHRLTKVTSCLAALFSILYGVGDEVHQLFVVGRSFTFIDLVKDTVGVVTVWGSFHAFYFGTGKAHY
;
A
#
# COMPACT_ATOMS: atom_id res chain seq x y z
N MET A 1 -3.45 5.82 25.29
CA MET A 1 -3.70 5.60 23.85
C MET A 1 -2.34 5.55 23.17
N ASN A 2 -1.90 4.36 22.76
CA ASN A 2 -0.52 4.15 22.28
C ASN A 2 -0.44 4.53 20.81
N THR A 3 -0.14 5.81 20.55
CA THR A 3 0.09 6.39 19.21
C THR A 3 1.10 5.62 18.35
N VAL A 4 1.99 4.85 18.99
CA VAL A 4 2.98 3.99 18.32
C VAL A 4 2.33 2.83 17.55
N LEU A 5 1.26 2.23 18.07
CA LEU A 5 0.55 1.13 17.38
C LEU A 5 -0.26 1.64 16.20
N GLU A 6 -0.84 2.85 16.29
CA GLU A 6 -1.61 3.48 15.22
C GLU A 6 -0.72 3.93 14.05
N MET A 7 0.55 4.23 14.30
CA MET A 7 1.52 4.59 13.26
C MET A 7 2.03 3.38 12.46
N MET A 8 1.81 2.14 12.93
CA MET A 8 2.25 0.94 12.22
C MET A 8 1.41 0.64 10.98
N HIS A 9 0.10 0.94 10.99
CA HIS A 9 -0.79 0.70 9.84
C HIS A 9 -0.39 1.53 8.61
N PHE A 10 0.09 2.76 8.84
CA PHE A 10 0.61 3.64 7.78
C PHE A 10 1.71 2.98 6.94
N VAL A 11 2.54 2.15 7.57
CA VAL A 11 3.68 1.49 6.92
C VAL A 11 3.31 0.11 6.38
N GLU A 12 2.36 -0.58 7.00
CA GLU A 12 2.00 -1.96 6.67
C GLU A 12 1.52 -2.13 5.23
N PHE A 13 0.53 -1.35 4.80
CA PHE A 13 0.00 -1.49 3.43
C PHE A 13 0.96 -0.93 2.38
N ALA A 14 1.82 0.02 2.76
CA ALA A 14 2.92 0.46 1.91
C ALA A 14 3.96 -0.65 1.69
N ILE A 15 4.28 -1.44 2.72
CA ILE A 15 5.11 -2.64 2.61
C ILE A 15 4.43 -3.70 1.74
N LEU A 16 3.12 -3.93 1.92
CA LEU A 16 2.36 -4.86 1.07
C LEU A 16 2.49 -4.50 -0.42
N TYR A 17 2.36 -3.21 -0.76
CA TYR A 17 2.58 -2.73 -2.12
C TYR A 17 4.00 -3.05 -2.63
N LEU A 18 5.04 -2.77 -1.81
CA LEU A 18 6.44 -3.06 -2.16
C LEU A 18 6.67 -4.56 -2.43
N LEU A 19 6.10 -5.43 -1.59
CA LEU A 19 6.20 -6.87 -1.77
C LEU A 19 5.52 -7.34 -3.06
N LEU A 20 4.35 -6.79 -3.39
CA LEU A 20 3.63 -7.12 -4.62
C LEU A 20 4.42 -6.69 -5.87
N ILE A 21 4.97 -5.47 -5.90
CA ILE A 21 5.77 -5.04 -7.06
C ILE A 21 7.10 -5.79 -7.14
N ALA A 22 7.70 -6.19 -6.01
CA ALA A 22 8.88 -7.03 -5.99
C ALA A 22 8.57 -8.42 -6.57
N ALA A 23 7.47 -9.04 -6.13
CA ALA A 23 7.02 -10.32 -6.66
C ALA A 23 6.70 -10.24 -8.17
N LEU A 24 6.00 -9.19 -8.61
CA LEU A 24 5.73 -8.95 -10.02
C LEU A 24 7.04 -8.74 -10.82
N GLY A 25 8.02 -8.06 -10.23
CA GLY A 25 9.34 -7.81 -10.82
C GLY A 25 10.13 -9.09 -11.04
N VAL A 26 10.22 -9.94 -10.01
CA VAL A 26 10.89 -11.26 -10.08
C VAL A 26 10.22 -12.16 -11.12
N ASN A 27 8.91 -12.03 -11.33
CA ASN A 27 8.16 -12.80 -12.30
C ASN A 27 8.06 -12.15 -13.69
N HIS A 28 8.82 -11.07 -13.96
CA HIS A 28 8.80 -10.33 -15.22
C HIS A 28 7.40 -9.84 -15.66
N ARG A 29 6.50 -9.63 -14.69
CA ARG A 29 5.12 -9.15 -14.91
C ARG A 29 4.93 -7.70 -14.49
N LEU A 30 6.00 -7.02 -14.05
CA LEU A 30 5.93 -5.66 -13.53
C LEU A 30 5.80 -4.63 -14.67
N THR A 31 4.55 -4.26 -14.94
CA THR A 31 4.15 -3.17 -15.82
C THR A 31 3.52 -2.03 -15.02
N LYS A 32 3.38 -0.85 -15.64
CA LYS A 32 2.64 0.29 -15.05
C LYS A 32 1.25 -0.13 -14.55
N VAL A 33 0.53 -0.91 -15.37
CA VAL A 33 -0.82 -1.40 -15.05
C VAL A 33 -0.80 -2.33 -13.85
N THR A 34 0.06 -3.35 -13.84
CA THR A 34 0.14 -4.29 -12.72
C THR A 34 0.62 -3.63 -11.43
N SER A 35 1.46 -2.59 -11.53
CA SER A 35 1.87 -1.78 -10.38
C SER A 35 0.68 -0.95 -9.84
N CYS A 36 -0.13 -0.35 -10.71
CA CYS A 36 -1.36 0.32 -10.28
C CYS A 36 -2.37 -0.65 -9.64
N LEU A 37 -2.52 -1.86 -10.20
CA LEU A 37 -3.36 -2.90 -9.62
C LEU A 37 -2.86 -3.35 -8.24
N ALA A 38 -1.55 -3.49 -8.06
CA ALA A 38 -0.95 -3.80 -6.76
C ALA A 38 -1.20 -2.69 -5.72
N ALA A 39 -1.13 -1.42 -6.12
CA ALA A 39 -1.46 -0.29 -5.24
C ALA A 39 -2.94 -0.29 -4.87
N LEU A 40 -3.83 -0.47 -5.84
CA LEU A 40 -5.28 -0.58 -5.60
C LEU A 40 -5.61 -1.74 -4.66
N PHE A 41 -5.00 -2.90 -4.88
CA PHE A 41 -5.17 -4.07 -4.02
C PHE A 41 -4.72 -3.78 -2.58
N SER A 42 -3.57 -3.12 -2.41
CA SER A 42 -3.04 -2.80 -1.08
C SER A 42 -3.95 -1.82 -0.33
N ILE A 43 -4.51 -0.82 -1.02
CA ILE A 43 -5.50 0.12 -0.45
C ILE A 43 -6.77 -0.61 -0.05
N LEU A 44 -7.33 -1.47 -0.93
CA LEU A 44 -8.52 -2.25 -0.62
C LEU A 44 -8.30 -3.21 0.54
N TYR A 45 -7.09 -3.76 0.66
CA TYR A 45 -6.73 -4.61 1.79
C TYR A 45 -6.68 -3.81 3.10
N GLY A 46 -6.16 -2.59 3.08
CA GLY A 46 -6.21 -1.67 4.24
C GLY A 46 -7.64 -1.29 4.64
N VAL A 47 -8.53 -1.04 3.67
CA VAL A 47 -9.97 -0.89 3.96
C VAL A 47 -10.51 -2.13 4.68
N GLY A 48 -10.12 -3.33 4.23
CA GLY A 48 -10.52 -4.60 4.83
C GLY A 48 -10.02 -4.75 6.27
N ASP A 49 -8.79 -4.36 6.57
CA ASP A 49 -8.24 -4.39 7.93
C ASP A 49 -9.00 -3.45 8.87
N GLU A 50 -9.23 -2.21 8.43
CA GLU A 50 -10.00 -1.23 9.19
C GLU A 50 -11.44 -1.74 9.44
N VAL A 51 -12.09 -2.33 8.44
CA VAL A 51 -13.40 -3.00 8.63
C VAL A 51 -13.29 -4.18 9.59
N HIS A 52 -12.20 -4.95 9.57
CA HIS A 52 -11.96 -6.04 10.51
C HIS A 52 -11.80 -5.53 11.96
N GLN A 53 -11.20 -4.35 12.14
CA GLN A 53 -11.06 -3.73 13.47
C GLN A 53 -12.40 -3.39 14.13
N LEU A 54 -13.48 -3.20 13.36
CA LEU A 54 -14.84 -3.04 13.92
C LEU A 54 -15.30 -4.25 14.75
N PHE A 55 -14.72 -5.43 14.51
CA PHE A 55 -15.05 -6.66 15.21
C PHE A 55 -14.09 -6.97 16.36
N VAL A 56 -13.03 -6.17 16.55
CA VAL A 56 -12.00 -6.36 17.57
C VAL A 56 -12.25 -5.41 18.75
N VAL A 57 -12.53 -5.97 19.92
CA VAL A 57 -12.78 -5.18 21.14
C VAL A 57 -11.56 -4.33 21.48
N GLY A 58 -11.79 -3.02 21.69
CA GLY A 58 -10.73 -2.07 22.05
C GLY A 58 -9.97 -1.47 20.85
N ARG A 59 -10.44 -1.72 19.62
CA ARG A 59 -9.98 -1.02 18.41
C ARG A 59 -11.07 -0.09 17.87
N SER A 60 -10.64 0.97 17.19
CA SER A 60 -11.52 2.00 16.63
C SER A 60 -11.24 2.18 15.16
N PHE A 61 -12.24 1.87 14.34
CA PHE A 61 -12.26 2.28 12.94
C PHE A 61 -12.43 3.80 12.87
N THR A 62 -11.44 4.49 12.31
CA THR A 62 -11.57 5.91 12.02
C THR A 62 -11.37 6.17 10.54
N PHE A 63 -12.19 7.05 9.96
CA PHE A 63 -11.98 7.50 8.59
C PHE A 63 -10.57 8.08 8.37
N ILE A 64 -9.98 8.66 9.42
CA ILE A 64 -8.61 9.16 9.40
C ILE A 64 -7.58 8.03 9.18
N ASP A 65 -7.81 6.85 9.73
CA ASP A 65 -6.88 5.71 9.59
C ASP A 65 -6.91 5.16 8.17
N LEU A 66 -8.10 5.07 7.57
CA LEU A 66 -8.25 4.76 6.15
C LEU A 66 -7.50 5.75 5.22
N VAL A 67 -7.55 7.04 5.55
CA VAL A 67 -6.80 8.08 4.79
C VAL A 67 -5.30 7.89 4.96
N LYS A 68 -4.81 7.61 6.18
CA LYS A 68 -3.39 7.37 6.44
C LYS A 68 -2.87 6.19 5.60
N ASP A 69 -3.58 5.06 5.61
CA ASP A 69 -3.18 3.86 4.89
C ASP A 69 -3.11 4.09 3.38
N THR A 70 -4.12 4.80 2.86
CA THR A 70 -4.16 5.17 1.45
C THR A 70 -3.00 6.09 1.06
N VAL A 71 -2.71 7.10 1.90
CA VAL A 71 -1.60 8.04 1.65
C VAL A 71 -0.25 7.33 1.68
N GLY A 72 -0.05 6.37 2.60
CA GLY A 72 1.16 5.54 2.66
C GLY A 72 1.40 4.80 1.34
N VAL A 73 0.40 4.08 0.86
CA VAL A 73 0.48 3.33 -0.41
C VAL A 73 0.72 4.27 -1.60
N VAL A 74 -0.03 5.37 -1.70
CA VAL A 74 0.08 6.32 -2.82
C VAL A 74 1.46 7.00 -2.86
N THR A 75 2.04 7.31 -1.70
CA THR A 75 3.36 7.93 -1.60
C THR A 75 4.45 7.01 -2.16
N VAL A 76 4.41 5.73 -1.80
CA VAL A 76 5.39 4.75 -2.27
C VAL A 76 5.15 4.41 -3.75
N TRP A 77 3.90 4.25 -4.18
CA TRP A 77 3.54 4.04 -5.57
C TRP A 77 4.01 5.19 -6.47
N GLY A 78 3.74 6.44 -6.08
CA GLY A 78 4.13 7.62 -6.84
C GLY A 78 5.64 7.75 -6.96
N SER A 79 6.36 7.55 -5.84
CA SER A 79 7.82 7.53 -5.82
C SER A 79 8.37 6.43 -6.73
N PHE A 80 7.85 5.20 -6.62
CA PHE A 80 8.25 4.08 -7.46
C PHE A 80 7.99 4.38 -8.95
N HIS A 81 6.84 4.93 -9.31
CA HIS A 81 6.53 5.26 -10.71
C HIS A 81 7.45 6.34 -11.27
N ALA A 82 7.72 7.40 -10.50
CA ALA A 82 8.63 8.46 -10.91
C ALA A 82 10.06 7.93 -11.14
N PHE A 83 10.58 7.11 -10.23
CA PHE A 83 11.94 6.58 -10.34
C PHE A 83 12.07 5.45 -11.35
N TYR A 84 11.17 4.46 -11.33
CA TYR A 84 11.30 3.24 -12.13
C TYR A 84 10.86 3.45 -13.58
N PHE A 85 9.70 4.10 -13.79
CA PHE A 85 9.16 4.32 -15.13
C PHE A 85 9.54 5.68 -15.74
N GLY A 86 9.89 6.69 -14.92
CA GLY A 86 10.35 7.99 -15.41
C GLY A 86 11.79 8.00 -15.92
N THR A 87 12.63 7.05 -15.51
CA THR A 87 14.05 6.99 -15.91
C THR A 87 14.32 6.13 -17.14
N GLY A 88 13.30 5.71 -17.89
CA GLY A 88 13.48 4.93 -19.12
C GLY A 88 13.96 3.49 -18.92
N LYS A 89 14.01 2.96 -17.69
CA LYS A 89 14.29 1.54 -17.41
C LYS A 89 13.16 0.59 -17.80
N ALA A 90 12.08 1.12 -18.38
CA ALA A 90 10.95 0.36 -18.89
C ALA A 90 11.23 -0.17 -20.30
N HIS A 91 12.23 -1.04 -20.43
CA HIS A 91 12.50 -1.78 -21.66
C HIS A 91 12.50 -3.27 -21.35
N TYR A 92 11.31 -3.89 -21.25
CA TYR A 92 11.03 -5.28 -21.65
C TYR A 92 9.53 -5.39 -21.95
#